data_AF-A0A1G4RES6-F1
#
_entry.id   AF-A0A1G4RES6-F1
#
_cell.length_a   1.000
_cell.length_b   1.000
_cell.length_c   1.000
_cell.angle_alpha   90.00
_cell.angle_beta   90.00
_cell.angle_gamma   90.00
#
_symmetry.space_group_name_H-M   'P 1'
#
loop_
_entity.id
_entity.type
_entity.pdbx_description
1 polymer ?
#
loop_
_entity_poly.entity_id
_entity_poly.type
_entity_poly.pdbx_seq_one_letter_code
_entity_poly.pdbx_strand_id
1 'polypeptide(L)'
;MNKGNLEKEVFRLMRCDNLGDCRDMLNIFLEYFFRVIRNNDKVGGSTSMYKDARMVNQMIFSKVAHLKEFLNGIEYQATDGMRLNRIIDPTLLAILVRNIFETIGMFNVVYVKPKSNDEKSILYNLWVLAGLNYRQRFATESMTEDAKRKVAHEIEQIKTFKERITDTKLYKSLSLKDQGKILTKIKEKDYKIYFENNEVHFLTWSDITKIMNIKDKITDEMYTYFSLYAHPSNVSVFQFANLFKASEEHFVNMTIFNLKYSFFLISTFIDDYRNLFPEIMQTFETLSIRDKMVLHNLNVISRAT
;
A
#
# COMPACT_ATOMS: atom_id res chain seq x y z
N MET A 1 27.56 -19.62 1.67
CA MET A 1 27.88 -18.61 2.70
C MET A 1 27.91 -19.31 4.06
N ASN A 2 28.93 -19.10 4.89
CA ASN A 2 28.95 -19.68 6.24
C ASN A 2 27.93 -18.94 7.15
N LYS A 3 27.54 -19.55 8.27
CA LYS A 3 26.48 -19.02 9.16
C LYS A 3 26.79 -17.60 9.66
N GLY A 4 28.03 -17.34 10.09
CA GLY A 4 28.43 -16.02 10.59
C GLY A 4 28.40 -14.91 9.53
N ASN A 5 28.73 -15.22 8.27
CA ASN A 5 28.62 -14.24 7.19
C ASN A 5 27.16 -14.01 6.78
N LEU A 6 26.30 -15.04 6.87
CA LEU A 6 24.87 -14.91 6.62
C LEU A 6 24.21 -13.98 7.63
N GLU A 7 24.48 -14.16 8.92
CA GLU A 7 23.90 -13.32 9.99
C GLU A 7 24.33 -11.85 9.86
N LYS A 8 25.62 -11.60 9.57
CA LYS A 8 26.13 -10.24 9.34
C LYS A 8 25.46 -9.58 8.15
N GLU A 9 25.27 -10.31 7.06
CA GLU A 9 24.64 -9.78 5.85
C GLU A 9 23.14 -9.49 6.07
N VAL A 10 22.42 -10.39 6.72
CA VAL A 10 21.02 -10.16 7.10
C VAL A 10 20.91 -8.93 8.00
N PHE A 11 21.81 -8.78 8.97
CA PHE A 11 21.83 -7.62 9.87
C PHE A 11 22.10 -6.31 9.14
N ARG A 12 23.07 -6.28 8.20
CA ARG A 12 23.33 -5.11 7.34
C ARG A 12 22.07 -4.69 6.59
N LEU A 13 21.43 -5.64 5.91
CA LEU A 13 20.22 -5.41 5.12
C LEU A 13 19.07 -4.89 5.97
N MET A 14 18.87 -5.47 7.15
CA MET A 14 17.83 -5.03 8.09
C MET A 14 18.11 -3.65 8.69
N ARG A 15 19.38 -3.31 8.94
CA ARG A 15 19.77 -1.99 9.45
C ARG A 15 19.63 -0.90 8.40
N CYS A 16 19.90 -1.18 7.14
CA CYS A 16 19.86 -0.21 6.03
C CYS A 16 20.54 1.12 6.39
N ASP A 17 21.85 1.09 6.64
CA ASP A 17 22.57 2.26 7.15
C ASP A 17 22.96 3.23 6.03
N ASN A 18 22.92 2.80 4.77
CA ASN A 18 23.26 3.63 3.60
C ASN A 18 22.35 3.32 2.38
N LEU A 19 22.42 4.17 1.35
CA LEU A 19 21.62 4.00 0.12
C LEU A 19 21.94 2.71 -0.65
N GLY A 20 23.15 2.18 -0.54
CA GLY A 20 23.53 0.89 -1.13
C GLY A 20 22.75 -0.26 -0.50
N ASP A 21 22.73 -0.33 0.84
CA ASP A 21 21.92 -1.31 1.57
C ASP A 21 20.43 -1.21 1.16
N CYS A 22 19.93 0.02 0.99
CA CYS A 22 18.52 0.21 0.65
C CYS A 22 18.20 -0.15 -0.81
N ARG A 23 19.16 -0.02 -1.73
CA ARG A 23 19.04 -0.60 -3.08
C ARG A 23 19.03 -2.13 -3.05
N ASP A 24 19.89 -2.74 -2.23
CA ASP A 24 19.91 -4.21 -2.07
C ASP A 24 18.57 -4.73 -1.53
N MET A 25 18.03 -4.05 -0.51
CA MET A 25 16.71 -4.33 0.05
C MET A 25 15.59 -4.25 -0.99
N LEU A 26 15.58 -3.18 -1.80
CA LEU A 26 14.61 -3.02 -2.88
C LEU A 26 14.74 -4.12 -3.93
N ASN A 27 15.96 -4.54 -4.28
CA ASN A 27 16.17 -5.67 -5.20
C ASN A 27 15.59 -6.98 -4.66
N ILE A 28 15.72 -7.25 -3.36
CA ILE A 28 15.14 -8.44 -2.72
C ILE A 28 13.61 -8.41 -2.84
N PHE A 29 12.98 -7.27 -2.53
CA PHE A 29 11.53 -7.13 -2.68
C PHE A 29 11.07 -7.28 -4.14
N LEU A 30 11.77 -6.64 -5.08
CA LEU A 30 11.46 -6.73 -6.51
C LEU A 30 11.54 -8.16 -7.02
N GLU A 31 12.60 -8.89 -6.66
CA GLU A 31 12.77 -10.28 -7.07
C GLU A 31 11.64 -11.16 -6.52
N TYR A 32 11.28 -10.98 -5.24
CA TYR A 32 10.14 -11.69 -4.66
C TYR A 32 8.85 -11.41 -5.44
N PHE A 33 8.48 -10.14 -5.60
CA PHE A 33 7.24 -9.77 -6.25
C PHE A 33 7.19 -10.21 -7.71
N PHE A 34 8.31 -10.09 -8.43
CA PHE A 34 8.38 -10.53 -9.82
C PHE A 34 8.17 -12.05 -9.94
N ARG A 35 8.78 -12.85 -9.07
CA ARG A 35 8.54 -14.30 -9.03
C ARG A 35 7.09 -14.64 -8.72
N VAL A 36 6.48 -13.93 -7.77
CA VAL A 36 5.06 -14.10 -7.44
C VAL A 36 4.19 -13.81 -8.67
N ILE A 37 4.45 -12.70 -9.37
CA ILE A 37 3.70 -12.31 -10.56
C ILE A 37 3.82 -13.37 -11.66
N ARG A 38 5.03 -13.91 -11.89
CA ARG A 38 5.25 -14.99 -12.85
C ARG A 38 4.56 -16.29 -12.51
N ASN A 39 4.24 -16.50 -11.23
CA ASN A 39 3.51 -17.66 -10.74
C ASN A 39 2.03 -17.35 -10.46
N ASN A 40 1.50 -16.20 -10.89
CA ASN A 40 0.10 -15.80 -10.62
C ASN A 40 -0.93 -16.80 -11.15
N ASP A 41 -0.64 -17.52 -12.23
CA ASP A 41 -1.53 -18.55 -12.78
C ASP A 41 -1.72 -19.75 -11.84
N LYS A 42 -0.80 -19.93 -10.88
CA LYS A 42 -0.86 -20.97 -9.84
C LYS A 42 -1.63 -20.52 -8.59
N VAL A 43 -2.06 -19.26 -8.54
CA VAL A 43 -2.75 -18.69 -7.37
C VAL A 43 -4.25 -18.89 -7.51
N GLY A 44 -4.88 -19.48 -6.49
CA GLY A 44 -6.31 -19.77 -6.47
C GLY A 44 -7.22 -18.53 -6.53
N GLY A 45 -8.51 -18.76 -6.76
CA GLY A 45 -9.55 -17.72 -6.78
C GLY A 45 -9.78 -17.10 -8.17
N SER A 46 -10.89 -17.48 -8.79
CA SER A 46 -11.33 -17.00 -10.11
C SER A 46 -12.23 -15.76 -10.06
N THR A 47 -12.71 -15.38 -8.87
CA THR A 47 -13.61 -14.23 -8.70
C THR A 47 -12.89 -12.91 -9.00
N SER A 48 -13.66 -11.88 -9.34
CA SER A 48 -13.13 -10.52 -9.58
C SER A 48 -12.32 -10.03 -8.38
N MET A 49 -12.79 -10.30 -7.16
CA MET A 49 -12.11 -9.93 -5.92
C MET A 49 -10.68 -10.48 -5.84
N TYR A 50 -10.47 -11.77 -6.12
CA TYR A 50 -9.12 -12.35 -6.06
C TYR A 50 -8.24 -11.90 -7.24
N LYS A 51 -8.84 -11.63 -8.41
CA LYS A 51 -8.11 -11.02 -9.53
C LYS A 51 -7.61 -9.62 -9.17
N ASP A 52 -8.44 -8.80 -8.53
CA ASP A 52 -8.07 -7.46 -8.08
C ASP A 52 -7.01 -7.51 -6.98
N ALA A 53 -7.13 -8.43 -6.02
CA ALA A 53 -6.11 -8.67 -5.00
C ALA A 53 -4.73 -9.02 -5.62
N ARG A 54 -4.69 -9.86 -6.67
CA ARG A 54 -3.44 -10.14 -7.41
C ARG A 54 -2.91 -8.91 -8.16
N MET A 55 -3.80 -8.06 -8.66
CA MET A 55 -3.40 -6.80 -9.28
C MET A 55 -2.77 -5.84 -8.26
N VAL A 56 -3.27 -5.83 -7.01
CA VAL A 56 -2.63 -5.04 -5.93
C VAL A 56 -1.18 -5.46 -5.72
N ASN A 57 -0.84 -6.75 -5.81
CA ASN A 57 0.55 -7.21 -5.76
C ASN A 57 1.41 -6.63 -6.91
N GLN A 58 0.86 -6.56 -8.14
CA GLN A 58 1.53 -5.89 -9.26
C GLN A 58 1.68 -4.37 -9.03
N MET A 59 0.68 -3.74 -8.42
CA MET A 59 0.75 -2.33 -8.04
C MET A 59 1.84 -2.09 -6.99
N ILE A 60 2.02 -2.99 -6.01
CA ILE A 60 3.12 -2.88 -5.03
C ILE A 60 4.46 -3.08 -5.72
N PHE A 61 4.61 -4.09 -6.59
CA PHE A 61 5.82 -4.28 -7.40
C PHE A 61 6.25 -3.01 -8.14
N SER A 62 5.32 -2.38 -8.87
CA SER A 62 5.58 -1.13 -9.58
C SER A 62 6.02 0.00 -8.64
N LYS A 63 5.38 0.14 -7.47
CA LYS A 63 5.80 1.14 -6.48
C LYS A 63 7.20 0.86 -5.93
N VAL A 64 7.56 -0.39 -5.65
CA VAL A 64 8.91 -0.78 -5.21
C VAL A 64 9.94 -0.46 -6.31
N ALA A 65 9.60 -0.70 -7.57
CA ALA A 65 10.47 -0.36 -8.69
C ALA A 65 10.70 1.15 -8.78
N HIS A 66 9.64 1.94 -8.61
CA HIS A 66 9.76 3.39 -8.54
C HIS A 66 10.58 3.86 -7.34
N LEU A 67 10.46 3.25 -6.15
CA LEU A 67 11.33 3.57 -5.02
C LEU A 67 12.81 3.37 -5.38
N LYS A 68 13.13 2.29 -6.10
CA LYS A 68 14.51 2.00 -6.53
C LYS A 68 15.02 3.03 -7.53
N GLU A 69 14.25 3.33 -8.57
CA GLU A 69 14.62 4.35 -9.57
C GLU A 69 14.77 5.73 -8.94
N PHE A 70 13.95 6.04 -7.93
CA PHE A 70 14.04 7.30 -7.18
C PHE A 70 15.42 7.53 -6.55
N LEU A 71 16.13 6.46 -6.18
CA LEU A 71 17.48 6.55 -5.60
C LEU A 71 18.56 6.91 -6.61
N ASN A 72 18.25 6.97 -7.91
CA ASN A 72 19.17 7.49 -8.92
C ASN A 72 19.24 9.03 -8.87
N GLY A 73 18.27 9.68 -8.23
CA GLY A 73 18.18 11.14 -8.16
C GLY A 73 17.85 11.78 -9.50
N ILE A 74 17.70 13.11 -9.48
CA ILE A 74 17.50 13.93 -10.67
C ILE A 74 18.66 14.90 -10.83
N GLU A 75 19.10 15.11 -12.06
CA GLU A 75 20.06 16.13 -12.45
C GLU A 75 19.56 16.84 -13.71
N TYR A 76 20.03 18.05 -13.95
CA TYR A 76 19.64 18.82 -15.13
C TYR A 76 20.79 19.68 -15.62
N GLN A 77 20.96 19.78 -16.93
CA GLN A 77 21.90 20.69 -17.56
C GLN A 77 21.13 21.60 -18.52
N ALA A 78 21.16 22.89 -18.25
CA ALA A 78 20.56 23.91 -19.09
C ALA A 78 21.40 24.15 -20.35
N THR A 79 20.76 24.71 -21.37
CA THR A 79 21.38 25.03 -22.67
C THR A 79 22.52 26.04 -22.58
N ASP A 80 22.51 26.89 -21.56
CA ASP A 80 23.56 27.87 -21.26
C ASP A 80 24.71 27.28 -20.43
N GLY A 81 24.68 25.98 -20.13
CA GLY A 81 25.70 25.29 -19.37
C GLY A 81 25.49 25.27 -17.86
N MET A 82 24.45 25.94 -17.32
CA MET A 82 24.12 25.82 -15.89
C MET A 82 23.69 24.39 -15.54
N ARG A 83 24.12 23.88 -14.38
CA ARG A 83 23.83 22.51 -13.93
C ARG A 83 23.14 22.47 -12.57
N LEU A 84 22.07 21.69 -12.49
CA LEU A 84 21.55 21.13 -11.25
C LEU A 84 22.34 19.85 -10.94
N ASN A 85 23.06 19.84 -9.83
CA ASN A 85 23.71 18.64 -9.32
C ASN A 85 22.66 17.56 -9.02
N ARG A 86 23.09 16.29 -9.06
CA ARG A 86 22.22 15.18 -8.72
C ARG A 86 21.66 15.35 -7.30
N ILE A 87 20.34 15.42 -7.18
CA ILE A 87 19.62 15.48 -5.91
C ILE A 87 18.65 14.32 -5.79
N ILE A 88 18.50 13.79 -4.58
CA ILE A 88 17.41 12.90 -4.22
C ILE A 88 16.45 13.72 -3.38
N ASP A 89 15.18 13.81 -3.79
CA ASP A 89 14.17 14.57 -3.06
C ASP A 89 13.40 13.64 -2.08
N PRO A 90 13.75 13.60 -0.78
CA PRO A 90 13.05 12.75 0.18
C PRO A 90 11.58 13.14 0.37
N THR A 91 11.15 14.35 -0.01
CA THR A 91 9.74 14.79 0.13
C THR A 91 8.84 14.08 -0.89
N LEU A 92 9.29 13.93 -2.14
CA LEU A 92 8.59 13.12 -3.14
C LEU A 92 8.60 11.64 -2.78
N LEU A 93 9.71 11.16 -2.20
CA LEU A 93 9.79 9.79 -1.71
C LEU A 93 8.76 9.53 -0.60
N ALA A 94 8.60 10.46 0.34
CA ALA A 94 7.59 10.39 1.40
C ALA A 94 6.15 10.24 0.83
N ILE A 95 5.84 10.93 -0.27
CA ILE A 95 4.54 10.79 -0.95
C ILE A 95 4.36 9.38 -1.51
N LEU A 96 5.39 8.80 -2.13
CA LEU A 96 5.32 7.43 -2.65
C LEU A 96 5.16 6.41 -1.51
N VAL A 97 5.88 6.59 -0.40
CA VAL A 97 5.74 5.73 0.79
C VAL A 97 4.34 5.86 1.41
N ARG A 98 3.74 7.05 1.45
CA ARG A 98 2.33 7.24 1.83
C ARG A 98 1.40 6.40 0.97
N ASN A 99 1.60 6.42 -0.34
CA ASN A 99 0.75 5.69 -1.26
C ASN A 99 0.92 4.16 -1.11
N ILE A 100 2.13 3.69 -0.79
CA ILE A 100 2.38 2.30 -0.38
C ILE A 100 1.58 1.97 0.89
N PHE A 101 1.65 2.82 1.91
CA PHE A 101 0.88 2.66 3.14
C PHE A 101 -0.63 2.54 2.86
N GLU A 102 -1.20 3.48 2.11
CA GLU A 102 -2.63 3.49 1.79
C GLU A 102 -3.03 2.26 0.95
N THR A 103 -2.17 1.81 0.03
CA THR A 103 -2.42 0.60 -0.79
C THR A 103 -2.46 -0.65 0.10
N ILE A 104 -1.51 -0.79 1.02
CA ILE A 104 -1.43 -1.96 1.90
C ILE A 104 -2.54 -1.92 2.95
N GLY A 105 -2.85 -0.74 3.49
CA GLY A 105 -3.97 -0.55 4.41
C GLY A 105 -5.31 -0.93 3.76
N MET A 106 -5.53 -0.48 2.52
CA MET A 106 -6.69 -0.92 1.72
C MET A 106 -6.70 -2.43 1.55
N PHE A 107 -5.57 -3.03 1.18
CA PHE A 107 -5.47 -4.47 0.99
C PHE A 107 -5.85 -5.24 2.26
N ASN A 108 -5.37 -4.78 3.41
CA ASN A 108 -5.64 -5.41 4.68
C ASN A 108 -7.12 -5.33 5.07
N VAL A 109 -7.72 -4.13 4.98
CA VAL A 109 -9.14 -3.91 5.26
C VAL A 109 -10.05 -4.72 4.33
N VAL A 110 -9.76 -4.74 3.04
CA VAL A 110 -10.65 -5.35 2.03
C VAL A 110 -10.49 -6.86 1.94
N TYR A 111 -9.27 -7.40 2.06
CA TYR A 111 -9.00 -8.81 1.74
C TYR A 111 -8.53 -9.66 2.92
N VAL A 112 -7.83 -9.07 3.90
CA VAL A 112 -7.16 -9.84 4.97
C VAL A 112 -8.00 -9.94 6.22
N LYS A 113 -8.55 -8.81 6.68
CA LYS A 113 -9.33 -8.72 7.92
C LYS A 113 -10.72 -9.33 7.91
N PRO A 114 -11.48 -9.30 6.81
CA PRO A 114 -12.82 -9.86 6.83
C PRO A 114 -12.77 -11.36 7.10
N LYS A 115 -13.49 -11.82 8.13
CA LYS A 115 -13.43 -13.21 8.64
C LYS A 115 -14.43 -14.13 7.95
N SER A 116 -15.48 -13.57 7.37
CA SER A 116 -16.54 -14.30 6.68
C SER A 116 -16.70 -13.88 5.22
N ASN A 117 -17.32 -14.73 4.40
CA ASN A 117 -17.60 -14.40 3.00
C ASN A 117 -18.51 -13.18 2.86
N ASP A 118 -19.42 -12.96 3.82
CA ASP A 118 -20.30 -11.80 3.82
C ASP A 118 -19.51 -10.52 4.14
N GLU A 119 -18.62 -10.53 5.14
CA GLU A 119 -17.75 -9.38 5.40
C GLU A 119 -16.86 -9.06 4.19
N LYS A 120 -16.26 -10.08 3.56
CA LYS A 120 -15.47 -9.92 2.33
C LYS A 120 -16.30 -9.29 1.22
N SER A 121 -17.52 -9.80 1.01
CA SER A 121 -18.44 -9.25 0.02
C SER A 121 -18.78 -7.80 0.31
N ILE A 122 -19.15 -7.46 1.54
CA ILE A 122 -19.51 -6.08 1.91
C ILE A 122 -18.32 -5.14 1.68
N LEU A 123 -17.14 -5.47 2.22
CA LEU A 123 -15.95 -4.60 2.17
C LEU A 123 -15.41 -4.43 0.74
N TYR A 124 -15.36 -5.51 -0.05
CA TYR A 124 -14.97 -5.42 -1.45
C TYR A 124 -15.94 -4.55 -2.25
N ASN A 125 -17.26 -4.78 -2.10
CA ASN A 125 -18.25 -4.00 -2.84
C ASN A 125 -18.26 -2.52 -2.38
N LEU A 126 -18.04 -2.23 -1.10
CA LEU A 126 -17.87 -0.85 -0.62
C LEU A 126 -16.66 -0.17 -1.26
N TRP A 127 -15.52 -0.85 -1.34
CA TRP A 127 -14.32 -0.33 -1.98
C TRP A 127 -14.53 -0.04 -3.47
N VAL A 128 -15.15 -0.96 -4.19
CA VAL A 128 -15.50 -0.77 -5.61
C VAL A 128 -16.48 0.39 -5.79
N LEU A 129 -17.51 0.47 -4.95
CA LEU A 129 -18.47 1.58 -4.96
C LEU A 129 -17.82 2.93 -4.70
N ALA A 130 -16.90 3.01 -3.74
CA ALA A 130 -16.16 4.24 -3.44
C ALA A 130 -15.44 4.77 -4.69
N GLY A 131 -14.73 3.90 -5.40
CA GLY A 131 -14.03 4.24 -6.65
C GLY A 131 -14.97 4.66 -7.78
N LEU A 132 -16.03 3.87 -8.04
CA LEU A 132 -17.01 4.18 -9.08
C LEU A 132 -17.73 5.50 -8.81
N ASN A 133 -18.26 5.69 -7.60
CA ASN A 133 -18.98 6.90 -7.21
C ASN A 133 -18.09 8.14 -7.25
N TYR A 134 -16.79 8.01 -6.96
CA TYR A 134 -15.87 9.13 -7.08
C TYR A 134 -15.69 9.53 -8.55
N ARG A 135 -15.50 8.56 -9.44
CA ARG A 135 -15.34 8.79 -10.88
C ARG A 135 -16.55 9.45 -11.53
N GLN A 136 -17.76 9.20 -11.03
CA GLN A 136 -18.98 9.89 -11.50
C GLN A 136 -18.92 11.42 -11.36
N ARG A 137 -18.02 11.99 -10.54
CA ARG A 137 -17.82 13.44 -10.45
C ARG A 137 -17.22 14.05 -11.72
N PHE A 138 -16.59 13.25 -12.55
CA PHE A 138 -15.97 13.69 -13.81
C PHE A 138 -16.89 13.49 -15.01
N ALA A 139 -18.15 13.09 -14.80
CA ALA A 139 -19.13 13.04 -15.87
C ALA A 139 -19.54 14.46 -16.26
N THR A 140 -19.09 14.93 -17.42
CA THR A 140 -19.38 16.28 -17.94
C THR A 140 -20.20 16.21 -19.23
N GLU A 141 -20.87 17.31 -19.56
CA GLU A 141 -21.68 17.42 -20.79
C GLU A 141 -20.82 17.35 -22.07
N SER A 142 -19.52 17.65 -21.97
CA SER A 142 -18.53 17.65 -23.06
C SER A 142 -17.88 16.27 -23.33
N MET A 143 -18.43 15.18 -22.79
CA MET A 143 -17.88 13.84 -22.99
C MET A 143 -18.13 13.28 -24.39
N THR A 144 -17.19 12.47 -24.88
CA THR A 144 -17.39 11.64 -26.06
C THR A 144 -18.48 10.59 -25.83
N GLU A 145 -19.10 10.07 -26.89
CA GLU A 145 -20.17 9.06 -26.77
C GLU A 145 -19.70 7.78 -26.07
N ASP A 146 -18.46 7.33 -26.31
CA ASP A 146 -17.90 6.17 -25.61
C ASP A 146 -17.75 6.42 -24.10
N ALA A 147 -17.37 7.64 -23.72
CA ALA A 147 -17.24 8.03 -22.33
C ALA A 147 -18.63 8.11 -21.66
N LYS A 148 -19.66 8.59 -22.37
CA LYS A 148 -21.06 8.57 -21.90
C LYS A 148 -21.58 7.14 -21.69
N ARG A 149 -21.33 6.23 -22.64
CA ARG A 149 -21.70 4.80 -22.52
C ARG A 149 -21.04 4.16 -21.32
N LYS A 150 -19.76 4.45 -21.08
CA LYS A 150 -19.01 3.97 -19.91
C LYS A 150 -19.63 4.47 -18.61
N VAL A 151 -19.97 5.76 -18.53
CA VAL A 151 -20.65 6.35 -17.36
C VAL A 151 -21.98 5.66 -17.10
N ALA A 152 -22.81 5.46 -18.13
CA ALA A 152 -24.09 4.77 -18.00
C ALA A 152 -23.92 3.32 -17.49
N HIS A 153 -22.94 2.59 -18.03
CA HIS A 153 -22.62 1.24 -17.55
C HIS A 153 -22.18 1.23 -16.08
N GLU A 154 -21.35 2.19 -15.66
CA GLU A 154 -20.89 2.31 -14.28
C GLU A 154 -22.04 2.62 -13.30
N ILE A 155 -23.07 3.36 -13.72
CA ILE A 155 -24.28 3.61 -12.91
C ILE A 155 -25.01 2.29 -12.60
N GLU A 156 -25.16 1.42 -13.60
CA GLU A 156 -25.77 0.08 -13.39
C GLU A 156 -24.90 -0.82 -12.49
N GLN A 157 -23.57 -0.73 -12.65
CA GLN A 157 -22.65 -1.41 -11.73
C GLN A 157 -22.80 -0.92 -10.30
N ILE A 158 -22.91 0.40 -10.09
CA ILE A 158 -23.12 1.00 -8.76
C ILE A 158 -24.38 0.45 -8.10
N LYS A 159 -25.50 0.37 -8.85
CA LYS A 159 -26.74 -0.23 -8.34
C LYS A 159 -26.53 -1.70 -7.94
N THR A 160 -25.93 -2.49 -8.82
CA THR A 160 -25.65 -3.91 -8.58
C THR A 160 -24.78 -4.13 -7.34
N PHE A 161 -23.72 -3.34 -7.16
CA PHE A 161 -22.83 -3.47 -6.00
C PHE A 161 -23.51 -3.07 -4.70
N LYS A 162 -24.39 -2.06 -4.73
CA LYS A 162 -25.20 -1.70 -3.57
C LYS A 162 -26.15 -2.82 -3.16
N GLU A 163 -26.82 -3.43 -4.13
CA GLU A 163 -27.72 -4.58 -3.90
C GLU A 163 -26.95 -5.76 -3.28
N ARG A 164 -25.77 -6.10 -3.83
CA ARG A 164 -24.90 -7.17 -3.29
C ARG A 164 -24.53 -6.98 -1.83
N ILE A 165 -24.33 -5.74 -1.38
CA ILE A 165 -24.07 -5.43 0.03
C ILE A 165 -25.32 -5.71 0.86
N THR A 166 -26.45 -5.12 0.46
CA THR A 166 -27.71 -5.21 1.22
C THR A 166 -28.31 -6.60 1.23
N ASP A 167 -27.94 -7.44 0.27
CA ASP A 167 -28.44 -8.81 0.16
C ASP A 167 -27.70 -9.85 0.98
N THR A 168 -26.52 -9.52 1.51
CA THR A 168 -25.77 -10.41 2.40
C THR A 168 -26.57 -10.77 3.65
N LYS A 169 -26.34 -11.99 4.17
CA LYS A 169 -26.99 -12.44 5.40
C LYS A 169 -26.53 -11.59 6.58
N LEU A 170 -25.25 -11.24 6.63
CA LEU A 170 -24.67 -10.37 7.63
C LEU A 170 -25.41 -9.03 7.67
N TYR A 171 -25.50 -8.30 6.55
CA TYR A 171 -26.20 -7.00 6.52
C TYR A 171 -27.63 -7.09 7.05
N LYS A 172 -28.39 -8.11 6.61
CA LYS A 172 -29.78 -8.32 7.04
C LYS A 172 -29.90 -8.66 8.54
N SER A 173 -28.86 -9.23 9.13
CA SER A 173 -28.81 -9.58 10.56
C SER A 173 -28.31 -8.45 11.47
N LEU A 174 -27.66 -7.42 10.92
CA LEU A 174 -27.15 -6.28 11.68
C LEU A 174 -28.28 -5.44 12.28
N SER A 175 -27.97 -4.73 13.37
CA SER A 175 -28.83 -3.70 13.93
C SER A 175 -29.11 -2.57 12.90
N LEU A 176 -30.23 -1.87 13.00
CA LEU A 176 -30.53 -0.71 12.15
C LEU A 176 -29.43 0.36 12.22
N LYS A 177 -28.80 0.51 13.39
CA LYS A 177 -27.66 1.42 13.61
C LYS A 177 -26.47 1.01 12.75
N ASP A 178 -26.12 -0.27 12.73
CA ASP A 178 -24.94 -0.77 11.99
C ASP A 178 -25.19 -0.89 10.48
N GLN A 179 -26.42 -1.22 10.06
CA GLN A 179 -26.84 -1.04 8.68
C GLN A 179 -26.67 0.43 8.25
N GLY A 180 -27.10 1.37 9.10
CA GLY A 180 -26.94 2.81 8.89
C GLY A 180 -25.48 3.22 8.70
N LYS A 181 -24.53 2.64 9.45
CA LYS A 181 -23.09 2.89 9.28
C LYS A 181 -22.59 2.49 7.88
N ILE A 182 -23.01 1.33 7.38
CA ILE A 182 -22.66 0.87 6.02
C ILE A 182 -23.25 1.83 4.97
N LEU A 183 -24.51 2.22 5.12
CA LEU A 183 -25.17 3.18 4.21
C LEU A 183 -24.49 4.54 4.21
N THR A 184 -24.04 5.02 5.37
CA THR A 184 -23.23 6.24 5.50
C THR A 184 -21.96 6.14 4.67
N LYS A 185 -21.25 5.00 4.71
CA LYS A 185 -20.02 4.81 3.94
C LYS A 185 -20.24 4.76 2.44
N ILE A 186 -21.35 4.16 1.99
CA ILE A 186 -21.77 4.24 0.58
C ILE A 186 -21.97 5.71 0.16
N LYS A 187 -22.67 6.50 0.98
CA LYS A 187 -22.92 7.94 0.71
C LYS A 187 -21.64 8.76 0.69
N GLU A 188 -20.73 8.51 1.63
CA GLU A 188 -19.44 9.18 1.77
C GLU A 188 -18.42 8.76 0.70
N LYS A 189 -18.71 7.71 -0.08
CA LYS A 189 -17.79 7.12 -1.06
C LYS A 189 -16.53 6.60 -0.37
N ASP A 190 -16.73 5.90 0.74
CA ASP A 190 -15.68 5.36 1.59
C ASP A 190 -15.98 3.89 1.92
N TYR A 191 -14.94 3.15 2.29
CA TYR A 191 -15.00 1.71 2.59
C TYR A 191 -14.36 1.36 3.93
N LYS A 192 -13.77 2.35 4.62
CA LYS A 192 -13.02 2.17 5.87
C LYS A 192 -13.94 1.84 7.04
N ILE A 193 -14.30 0.56 7.14
CA ILE A 193 -15.00 -0.05 8.29
C ILE A 193 -14.37 -1.41 8.64
N TYR A 194 -14.66 -1.92 9.82
CA TYR A 194 -14.46 -3.33 10.16
C TYR A 194 -15.62 -3.86 10.98
N PHE A 195 -15.66 -5.18 11.10
CA PHE A 195 -16.65 -5.92 11.86
C PHE A 195 -16.01 -6.51 13.10
N GLU A 196 -16.65 -6.32 14.25
CA GLU A 196 -16.28 -6.95 15.50
C GLU A 196 -17.54 -7.31 16.27
N ASN A 197 -17.70 -8.58 16.65
CA ASN A 197 -18.86 -9.06 17.42
C ASN A 197 -20.24 -8.67 16.82
N ASN A 198 -20.38 -8.73 15.49
CA ASN A 198 -21.56 -8.26 14.73
C ASN A 198 -21.87 -6.75 14.84
N GLU A 199 -20.92 -5.94 15.30
CA GLU A 199 -20.99 -4.48 15.22
C GLU A 199 -20.12 -3.96 14.08
N VAL A 200 -20.53 -2.82 13.50
CA VAL A 200 -19.78 -2.14 12.45
C VAL A 200 -19.05 -0.95 13.06
N HIS A 201 -17.74 -0.85 12.83
CA HIS A 201 -16.93 0.26 13.35
C HIS A 201 -16.30 1.03 12.20
N PHE A 202 -16.30 2.37 12.29
CA PHE A 202 -15.60 3.21 11.33
C PHE A 202 -14.10 3.21 11.59
N LEU A 203 -13.33 3.40 10.52
CA LEU A 203 -11.88 3.43 10.57
C LEU A 203 -11.31 4.74 10.05
N THR A 204 -10.33 5.25 10.78
CA THR A 204 -9.36 6.23 10.29
C THR A 204 -8.13 5.51 9.74
N TRP A 205 -7.24 6.26 9.05
CA TRP A 205 -5.96 5.71 8.63
C TRP A 205 -5.06 5.31 9.80
N SER A 206 -5.19 5.99 10.95
CA SER A 206 -4.49 5.61 12.18
C SER A 206 -5.01 4.28 12.73
N ASP A 207 -6.32 4.01 12.64
CA ASP A 207 -6.88 2.73 13.11
C ASP A 207 -6.46 1.54 12.23
N ILE A 208 -6.20 1.80 10.94
CA ILE A 208 -5.77 0.76 9.99
C ILE A 208 -4.43 0.14 10.40
N THR A 209 -3.49 0.88 10.99
CA THR A 209 -2.20 0.31 11.42
C THR A 209 -2.38 -0.69 12.57
N LYS A 210 -3.27 -0.38 13.51
CA LYS A 210 -3.67 -1.27 14.61
C LYS A 210 -4.33 -2.54 14.08
N ILE A 211 -5.23 -2.36 13.12
CA ILE A 211 -5.89 -3.47 12.43
C ILE A 211 -4.86 -4.34 11.72
N MET A 212 -3.88 -3.75 11.04
CA MET A 212 -2.76 -4.47 10.44
C MET A 212 -1.82 -5.13 11.47
N ASN A 213 -2.09 -5.01 12.77
CA ASN A 213 -1.25 -5.57 13.84
C ASN A 213 0.21 -5.10 13.74
N ILE A 214 0.45 -3.85 13.30
CA ILE A 214 1.78 -3.24 13.31
C ILE A 214 1.98 -2.56 14.67
N LYS A 215 3.19 -2.63 15.23
CA LYS A 215 3.54 -1.97 16.49
C LYS A 215 3.31 -0.46 16.40
N ASP A 216 2.60 0.08 17.39
CA ASP A 216 2.31 1.52 17.50
C ASP A 216 3.58 2.37 17.34
N LYS A 217 4.69 2.03 18.03
CA LYS A 217 5.97 2.77 17.91
C LYS A 217 6.54 2.89 16.49
N ILE A 218 6.13 2.04 15.55
CA ILE A 218 6.55 2.08 14.14
C ILE A 218 5.55 2.90 13.31
N THR A 219 4.30 3.04 13.73
CA THR A 219 3.27 3.72 12.94
C THR A 219 2.73 5.01 13.57
N ASP A 220 3.12 5.30 14.81
CA ASP A 220 2.77 6.51 15.53
C ASP A 220 3.19 7.71 14.69
N GLU A 221 2.20 8.51 14.32
CA GLU A 221 2.34 9.70 13.47
C GLU A 221 2.84 9.45 12.04
N MET A 222 3.08 8.21 11.61
CA MET A 222 3.61 7.90 10.27
C MET A 222 2.70 8.45 9.16
N TYR A 223 1.39 8.24 9.28
CA TYR A 223 0.43 8.78 8.33
C TYR A 223 0.42 10.32 8.34
N THR A 224 0.51 10.93 9.52
CA THR A 224 0.58 12.40 9.68
C THR A 224 1.86 12.96 9.05
N TYR A 225 3.01 12.36 9.35
CA TYR A 225 4.32 12.70 8.80
C TYR A 225 4.28 12.69 7.28
N PHE A 226 3.86 11.58 6.66
CA PHE A 226 3.79 11.50 5.20
C PHE A 226 2.71 12.41 4.60
N SER A 227 1.65 12.73 5.35
CA SER A 227 0.63 13.67 4.91
C SER A 227 1.14 15.12 4.85
N LEU A 228 2.11 15.51 5.68
CA LEU A 228 2.73 16.84 5.63
C LEU A 228 3.43 17.12 4.28
N TYR A 229 3.95 16.07 3.62
CA TYR A 229 4.65 16.16 2.34
C TYR A 229 3.73 16.06 1.12
N ALA A 230 2.56 15.45 1.28
CA ALA A 230 1.61 15.26 0.18
C ALA A 230 0.80 16.53 -0.15
N HIS A 231 0.73 17.47 0.80
CA HIS A 231 0.09 18.77 0.61
C HIS A 231 1.18 19.85 0.55
N PRO A 232 0.96 20.94 -0.21
CA PRO A 232 1.88 22.09 -0.25
C PRO A 232 1.76 22.88 1.08
N SER A 233 2.18 22.25 2.17
CA SER A 233 2.23 22.85 3.50
C SER A 233 3.43 23.79 3.59
N ASN A 234 3.40 24.72 4.54
CA ASN A 234 4.59 25.52 4.81
C ASN A 234 5.81 24.63 5.14
N VAL A 235 5.58 23.48 5.78
CA VAL A 235 6.60 22.45 6.08
C VAL A 235 7.26 21.88 4.84
N SER A 236 6.46 21.46 3.84
CA SER A 236 7.02 20.92 2.60
C SER A 236 7.83 21.99 1.85
N VAL A 237 7.41 23.25 1.88
CA VAL A 237 8.12 24.36 1.21
C VAL A 237 9.49 24.63 1.84
N PHE A 238 9.57 24.78 3.17
CA PHE A 238 10.88 25.07 3.79
C PHE A 238 11.82 23.86 3.76
N GLN A 239 11.31 22.63 3.84
CA GLN A 239 12.14 21.44 3.70
C GLN A 239 12.67 21.28 2.27
N PHE A 240 11.85 21.58 1.26
CA PHE A 240 12.31 21.63 -0.12
C PHE A 240 13.36 22.72 -0.33
N ALA A 241 13.16 23.92 0.22
CA ALA A 241 14.16 24.99 0.17
C ALA A 241 15.50 24.60 0.84
N ASN A 242 15.44 23.78 1.90
CA ASN A 242 16.62 23.28 2.57
C ASN A 242 17.41 22.27 1.71
N LEU A 243 16.81 21.63 0.70
CA LEU A 243 17.51 20.73 -0.25
C LEU A 243 18.70 21.41 -0.92
N PHE A 244 18.61 22.71 -1.10
CA PHE A 244 19.64 23.52 -1.76
C PHE A 244 20.61 24.18 -0.77
N LYS A 245 20.43 23.98 0.55
CA LYS A 245 21.21 24.62 1.61
C LYS A 245 21.94 23.64 2.52
N ALA A 246 21.33 22.51 2.86
CA ALA A 246 21.91 21.54 3.79
C ALA A 246 22.89 20.60 3.07
N SER A 247 23.79 19.98 3.84
CA SER A 247 24.70 18.96 3.30
C SER A 247 23.91 17.74 2.79
N GLU A 248 24.46 17.04 1.80
CA GLU A 248 23.89 15.84 1.19
C GLU A 248 23.49 14.77 2.24
N GLU A 249 24.23 14.71 3.35
CA GLU A 249 24.03 13.73 4.43
C GLU A 249 22.66 13.80 5.09
N HIS A 250 22.11 15.00 5.35
CA HIS A 250 20.80 15.12 6.01
C HIS A 250 19.68 14.52 5.14
N PHE A 251 19.71 14.79 3.84
CA PHE A 251 18.70 14.28 2.91
C PHE A 251 18.86 12.80 2.63
N VAL A 252 20.09 12.30 2.58
CA VAL A 252 20.36 10.85 2.53
C VAL A 252 19.73 10.17 3.76
N ASN A 253 19.89 10.73 4.95
CA ASN A 253 19.28 10.17 6.17
C ASN A 253 17.75 10.20 6.13
N MET A 254 17.13 11.28 5.62
CA MET A 254 15.68 11.34 5.41
C MET A 254 15.19 10.31 4.38
N THR A 255 15.92 10.14 3.28
CA THR A 255 15.64 9.12 2.26
C THR A 255 15.66 7.72 2.88
N ILE A 256 16.72 7.40 3.63
CA ILE A 256 16.87 6.11 4.32
C ILE A 256 15.73 5.89 5.32
N PHE A 257 15.36 6.92 6.10
CA PHE A 257 14.26 6.87 7.04
C PHE A 257 12.93 6.52 6.35
N ASN A 258 12.60 7.22 5.25
CA ASN A 258 11.38 6.94 4.46
C ASN A 258 11.38 5.51 3.90
N LEU A 259 12.52 5.04 3.40
CA LEU A 259 12.65 3.67 2.88
C LEU A 259 12.47 2.63 3.97
N LYS A 260 13.02 2.83 5.17
CA LYS A 260 12.86 1.89 6.29
C LYS A 260 11.38 1.65 6.62
N TYR A 261 10.56 2.70 6.66
CA TYR A 261 9.11 2.54 6.80
C TYR A 261 8.50 1.76 5.66
N SER A 262 8.87 2.07 4.42
CA SER A 262 8.38 1.31 3.27
C SER A 262 8.71 -0.19 3.40
N PHE A 263 9.89 -0.55 3.92
CA PHE A 263 10.30 -1.95 4.06
C PHE A 263 9.49 -2.68 5.14
N PHE A 264 9.18 -2.03 6.27
CA PHE A 264 8.28 -2.59 7.26
C PHE A 264 6.88 -2.82 6.69
N LEU A 265 6.34 -1.84 5.96
CA LEU A 265 5.02 -1.96 5.32
C LEU A 265 5.00 -3.08 4.27
N ILE A 266 5.98 -3.09 3.36
CA ILE A 266 6.08 -4.08 2.28
C ILE A 266 6.25 -5.49 2.86
N SER A 267 7.09 -5.68 3.89
CA SER A 267 7.23 -6.99 4.54
C SER A 267 5.94 -7.47 5.21
N THR A 268 5.18 -6.56 5.81
CA THR A 268 3.83 -6.81 6.37
C THR A 268 2.87 -7.27 5.27
N PHE A 269 2.85 -6.56 4.13
CA PHE A 269 2.04 -6.92 2.96
C PHE A 269 2.40 -8.31 2.41
N ILE A 270 3.69 -8.63 2.32
CA ILE A 270 4.15 -9.94 1.84
C ILE A 270 3.55 -11.06 2.70
N ASP A 271 3.58 -10.90 4.01
CA ASP A 271 3.02 -11.89 4.94
C ASP A 271 1.48 -12.01 4.80
N ASP A 272 0.78 -10.89 4.78
CA ASP A 272 -0.67 -10.84 4.58
C ASP A 272 -1.10 -11.45 3.23
N TYR A 273 -0.33 -11.19 2.18
CA TYR A 273 -0.58 -11.71 0.83
C TYR A 273 -0.38 -13.23 0.76
N ARG A 274 0.64 -13.77 1.45
CA ARG A 274 0.83 -15.23 1.58
C ARG A 274 -0.29 -15.89 2.38
N ASN A 275 -0.80 -15.22 3.42
CA ASN A 275 -1.94 -15.73 4.17
C ASN A 275 -3.23 -15.75 3.33
N LEU A 276 -3.42 -14.76 2.46
CA LEU A 276 -4.53 -14.73 1.52
C LEU A 276 -4.39 -15.79 0.40
N PHE A 277 -3.15 -16.06 -0.03
CA PHE A 277 -2.82 -16.98 -1.12
C PHE A 277 -1.73 -17.98 -0.71
N PRO A 278 -2.09 -19.04 0.05
CA PRO A 278 -1.11 -19.97 0.61
C PRO A 278 -0.22 -20.68 -0.41
N GLU A 279 -0.69 -20.84 -1.66
CA GLU A 279 0.07 -21.45 -2.76
C GLU A 279 1.37 -20.69 -3.07
N ILE A 280 1.42 -19.41 -2.73
CA ILE A 280 2.59 -18.54 -2.92
C ILE A 280 3.75 -18.94 -2.02
N MET A 281 3.49 -19.68 -0.94
CA MET A 281 4.55 -20.20 -0.08
C MET A 281 5.60 -20.99 -0.87
N GLN A 282 5.18 -21.73 -1.91
CA GLN A 282 6.12 -22.42 -2.79
C GLN A 282 7.08 -21.46 -3.50
N THR A 283 6.59 -20.29 -3.93
CA THR A 283 7.42 -19.24 -4.54
C THR A 283 8.39 -18.65 -3.51
N PHE A 284 7.90 -18.36 -2.30
CA PHE A 284 8.73 -17.85 -1.21
C PHE A 284 9.88 -18.80 -0.88
N GLU A 285 9.62 -20.12 -0.85
CA GLU A 285 10.65 -21.13 -0.54
C GLU A 285 11.78 -21.20 -1.58
N THR A 286 11.54 -20.74 -2.81
CA THR A 286 12.58 -20.67 -3.86
C THR A 286 13.60 -19.55 -3.67
N LEU A 287 13.35 -18.62 -2.75
CA LEU A 287 14.29 -17.54 -2.44
C LEU A 287 15.52 -18.07 -1.70
N SER A 288 16.62 -17.33 -1.81
CA SER A 288 17.81 -17.62 -1.03
C SER A 288 17.52 -17.54 0.48
N ILE A 289 18.25 -18.31 1.29
CA ILE A 289 18.07 -18.29 2.75
C ILE A 289 18.23 -16.86 3.31
N ARG A 290 19.19 -16.09 2.77
CA ARG A 290 19.39 -14.67 3.12
C ARG A 290 18.12 -13.86 2.90
N ASP A 291 17.54 -13.95 1.71
CA ASP A 291 16.38 -13.14 1.34
C ASP A 291 15.14 -13.54 2.15
N LYS A 292 14.93 -14.86 2.37
CA LYS A 292 13.86 -15.35 3.25
C LYS A 292 13.98 -14.80 4.67
N MET A 293 15.19 -14.83 5.24
CA MET A 293 15.45 -14.31 6.60
C MET A 293 15.18 -12.81 6.68
N VAL A 294 15.64 -12.02 5.71
CA VAL A 294 15.41 -10.57 5.69
C VAL A 294 13.92 -10.25 5.62
N LEU A 295 13.19 -10.85 4.68
CA LEU A 295 11.76 -10.62 4.51
C LEU A 295 10.95 -11.04 5.74
N HIS A 296 11.29 -12.19 6.34
CA HIS A 296 10.62 -12.68 7.54
C HIS A 296 10.92 -11.82 8.77
N ASN A 297 12.19 -11.52 9.02
CA ASN A 297 12.60 -10.80 10.23
C ASN A 297 12.07 -9.36 10.26
N LEU A 298 11.95 -8.70 9.10
CA LEU A 298 11.35 -7.37 9.02
C LEU A 298 9.88 -7.38 9.43
N ASN A 299 9.11 -8.39 9.01
CA ASN A 299 7.73 -8.56 9.43
C ASN A 299 7.64 -8.87 10.95
N VAL A 300 8.53 -9.73 11.47
CA VAL A 300 8.57 -10.02 12.92
C VAL A 300 8.87 -8.78 13.74
N ILE A 301 9.76 -7.90 13.28
CA ILE A 301 10.04 -6.63 13.95
C ILE A 301 8.82 -5.69 13.87
N SER A 302 8.13 -5.64 12.74
CA SER A 302 7.01 -4.72 12.53
C SER A 302 5.75 -5.10 13.30
N ARG A 303 5.47 -6.39 13.50
CA ARG A 303 4.21 -6.87 14.07
C ARG A 303 4.16 -6.79 15.60
N ALA A 304 3.03 -6.31 16.14
CA ALA A 304 2.75 -6.44 17.56
C ALA A 304 2.52 -7.94 17.88
N THR A 305 3.36 -8.48 18.76
CA THR A 305 3.26 -9.86 19.26
C THR A 305 2.20 -9.95 20.34
#